data_AF-A0A226DZ10-F1
#
_entry.id   AF-A0A226DZ10-F1
#
_cell.length_a   1.000
_cell.length_b   1.000
_cell.length_c   1.000
_cell.angle_alpha   90.00
_cell.angle_beta   90.00
_cell.angle_gamma   90.00
#
_symmetry.space_group_name_H-M   'P 1'
#
loop_
_entity.id
_entity.type
_entity.pdbx_description
1 polymer ?
#
loop_
_entity_poly.entity_id
_entity_poly.type
_entity_poly.pdbx_seq_one_letter_code
_entity_poly.pdbx_strand_id
1 'polypeptide(L)'
;MSRIPKSVVILIISIIHLHLVDSQRGTIYPMTFQPEIDSLDIGVYFRNERLVKLQIMCIFYGGPCDIAGRWLKSRMIPGIFGNCPACSKHQQKMLPKWMWMFADRYPDKFRAVIAQWLMDQGFTVPSEEVPKIQKALGFRDPVNILFPRNVINATYESALQTRQFKRQPSLIDFFGRTRGGLLGH
;
A
#
# COMPACT_ATOMS: atom_id res chain seq x y z
N MET A 1 41.17 -33.38 6.95
CA MET A 1 39.78 -32.97 7.26
C MET A 1 39.83 -31.81 8.25
N SER A 2 39.66 -30.57 7.78
CA SER A 2 39.65 -29.37 8.62
C SER A 2 38.31 -29.26 9.37
N ARG A 3 38.35 -29.26 10.71
CA ARG A 3 37.15 -29.02 11.53
C ARG A 3 36.86 -27.52 11.54
N ILE A 4 35.68 -27.14 11.06
CA ILE A 4 35.19 -25.77 11.13
C ILE A 4 34.98 -25.41 12.61
N PRO A 5 35.46 -24.24 13.09
CA PRO A 5 35.28 -23.82 14.48
C PRO A 5 33.79 -23.61 14.79
N LYS A 6 33.36 -24.02 15.99
CA LYS A 6 31.97 -23.86 16.45
C LYS A 6 31.48 -22.40 16.36
N SER A 7 32.37 -21.43 16.57
CA SER A 7 32.11 -19.99 16.44
C SER A 7 31.76 -19.55 15.01
N VAL A 8 32.32 -20.19 13.99
CA VAL A 8 32.01 -19.91 12.57
C VAL A 8 30.64 -20.47 12.21
N VAL A 9 30.28 -21.65 12.73
CA VAL A 9 28.96 -22.26 12.52
C VAL A 9 27.86 -21.39 13.14
N ILE A 10 28.07 -20.85 14.34
CA ILE A 10 27.11 -19.97 15.01
C ILE A 10 26.89 -18.67 14.22
N LEU A 11 27.96 -18.07 13.69
CA LEU A 11 27.87 -16.88 12.83
C LEU A 11 27.11 -17.14 11.53
N ILE A 12 27.33 -18.29 10.89
CA ILE A 12 26.61 -18.66 9.67
C ILE A 12 25.12 -18.84 9.97
N ILE A 13 24.76 -19.51 11.09
CA ILE A 13 23.37 -19.71 11.49
C ILE A 13 22.67 -18.38 11.81
N SER A 14 23.36 -17.45 12.48
CA SER A 14 22.78 -16.13 12.80
C SER A 14 22.61 -15.26 11.56
N ILE A 15 23.54 -15.29 10.60
CA ILE A 15 23.41 -14.60 9.31
C ILE A 15 22.26 -15.21 8.48
N ILE A 16 22.12 -16.53 8.47
CA ILE A 16 20.99 -17.21 7.81
C ILE A 16 19.66 -16.83 8.48
N HIS A 17 19.59 -16.76 9.82
CA HIS A 17 18.39 -16.30 10.51
C HIS A 17 18.06 -14.84 10.20
N LEU A 18 19.05 -13.95 10.09
CA LEU A 18 18.83 -12.56 9.71
C LEU A 18 18.26 -12.43 8.28
N HIS A 19 18.78 -13.21 7.31
CA HIS A 19 18.29 -13.14 5.93
C HIS A 19 16.93 -13.82 5.69
N LEU A 20 16.54 -14.82 6.51
CA LEU A 20 15.25 -15.48 6.37
C LEU A 20 14.08 -14.69 6.99
N VAL A 21 14.36 -13.81 7.96
CA VAL A 21 13.31 -13.04 8.65
C VAL A 21 12.73 -11.91 7.76
N ASP A 22 13.50 -11.39 6.81
CA ASP A 22 13.03 -10.29 5.93
C ASP A 22 12.04 -10.74 4.83
N SER A 23 11.86 -12.05 4.61
CA SER A 23 11.01 -12.62 3.53
C SER A 23 9.73 -13.30 4.06
N GLN A 24 9.01 -12.67 4.99
CA GLN A 24 7.76 -13.25 5.55
C GLN A 24 6.54 -12.31 5.46
N ARG A 25 6.63 -11.11 4.87
CA ARG A 25 5.46 -10.20 4.79
C ARG A 25 4.48 -10.51 3.66
N GLY A 26 4.84 -11.37 2.71
CA GLY A 26 4.01 -11.73 1.55
C GLY A 26 2.87 -12.73 1.83
N THR A 27 2.76 -13.27 3.05
CA THR A 27 1.95 -14.48 3.30
C THR A 27 0.73 -14.29 4.22
N ILE A 28 0.52 -13.10 4.82
CA ILE A 28 -0.56 -12.93 5.83
C ILE A 28 -1.97 -12.90 5.17
N TYR A 29 -2.07 -12.53 3.89
CA TYR A 29 -3.32 -12.56 3.13
C TYR A 29 -3.09 -13.16 1.74
N PRO A 30 -3.06 -14.51 1.62
CA PRO A 30 -2.86 -15.15 0.32
C PRO A 30 -3.99 -14.76 -0.63
N MET A 31 -3.64 -14.50 -1.90
CA MET A 31 -4.63 -14.27 -2.96
C MET A 31 -5.34 -15.59 -3.30
N THR A 32 -6.35 -15.94 -2.51
CA THR A 32 -7.17 -17.13 -2.72
C THR A 32 -8.48 -16.76 -3.41
N PHE A 33 -9.03 -17.69 -4.19
CA PHE A 33 -10.38 -17.53 -4.75
C PHE A 33 -11.41 -17.56 -3.59
N GLN A 34 -12.23 -16.51 -3.48
CA GLN A 34 -13.18 -16.33 -2.38
C GLN A 34 -14.58 -15.97 -2.93
N PRO A 35 -15.39 -16.95 -3.36
CA PRO A 35 -16.72 -16.70 -3.91
C PRO A 35 -17.72 -16.22 -2.86
N GLU A 36 -17.46 -16.41 -1.57
CA GLU A 36 -18.33 -15.98 -0.47
C GLU A 36 -18.52 -14.46 -0.47
N ILE A 37 -17.54 -13.72 -0.99
CA ILE A 37 -17.58 -12.26 -1.18
C ILE A 37 -18.69 -11.85 -2.14
N ASP A 38 -19.10 -12.71 -3.08
CA ASP A 38 -20.15 -12.39 -4.07
C ASP A 38 -21.52 -12.18 -3.40
N SER A 39 -21.72 -12.73 -2.21
CA SER A 39 -22.95 -12.54 -1.42
C SER A 39 -22.96 -11.24 -0.60
N LEU A 40 -21.81 -10.58 -0.44
CA LEU A 40 -21.68 -9.35 0.34
C LEU A 40 -21.99 -8.13 -0.53
N ASP A 41 -22.82 -7.21 -0.02
CA ASP A 41 -22.95 -5.87 -0.63
C ASP A 41 -21.74 -5.00 -0.25
N ILE A 42 -20.63 -5.20 -0.96
CA ILE A 42 -19.42 -4.39 -0.82
C ILE A 42 -19.70 -2.89 -1.09
N GLY A 43 -20.76 -2.57 -1.84
CA GLY A 43 -21.18 -1.19 -2.07
C GLY A 43 -21.57 -0.44 -0.80
N VAL A 44 -22.07 -1.13 0.23
CA VAL A 44 -22.40 -0.52 1.55
C VAL A 44 -21.16 0.11 2.18
N TYR A 45 -19.99 -0.51 2.02
CA TYR A 45 -18.75 -0.04 2.65
C TYR A 45 -18.40 1.36 2.18
N PHE A 46 -18.56 1.64 0.88
CA PHE A 46 -18.30 2.96 0.33
C PHE A 46 -19.39 3.98 0.69
N ARG A 47 -20.60 3.55 1.04
CA ARG A 47 -21.64 4.48 1.49
C ARG A 47 -21.46 4.95 2.94
N ASN A 48 -20.60 4.30 3.72
CA ASN A 48 -20.37 4.60 5.13
C ASN A 48 -18.91 4.96 5.41
N GLU A 49 -18.66 6.21 5.79
CA GLU A 49 -17.30 6.71 6.04
C GLU A 49 -16.55 5.90 7.12
N ARG A 50 -17.25 5.40 8.14
CA ARG A 50 -16.63 4.58 9.20
C ARG A 50 -16.12 3.26 8.65
N LEU A 51 -16.87 2.64 7.73
CA LEU A 51 -16.45 1.42 7.06
C LEU A 51 -15.28 1.67 6.12
N VAL A 52 -15.31 2.75 5.33
CA VAL A 52 -14.15 3.15 4.51
C VAL A 52 -12.89 3.31 5.36
N LYS A 53 -13.00 4.01 6.50
CA LYS A 53 -11.88 4.19 7.43
C LYS A 53 -11.38 2.85 7.98
N LEU A 54 -12.28 1.97 8.38
CA LEU A 54 -11.93 0.62 8.84
C LEU A 54 -11.11 -0.13 7.78
N GLN A 55 -11.57 -0.09 6.51
CA GLN A 55 -10.87 -0.77 5.41
C GLN A 55 -9.49 -0.18 5.15
N ILE A 56 -9.36 1.15 5.12
CA ILE A 56 -8.05 1.82 4.96
C ILE A 56 -7.08 1.40 6.08
N MET A 57 -7.55 1.37 7.33
CA MET A 57 -6.74 0.97 8.49
C MET A 57 -6.31 -0.51 8.41
N CYS A 58 -7.22 -1.39 8.00
CA CYS A 58 -6.91 -2.79 7.73
C CYS A 58 -5.81 -2.95 6.67
N ILE A 59 -5.93 -2.22 5.56
CA ILE A 59 -5.05 -2.38 4.39
C ILE A 59 -3.64 -1.88 4.70
N PHE A 60 -3.50 -0.66 5.22
CA PHE A 60 -2.20 0.02 5.33
C PHE A 60 -1.59 0.01 6.73
N TYR A 61 -2.41 -0.05 7.79
CA TYR A 61 -1.95 0.30 9.14
C TYR A 61 -2.09 -0.81 10.17
N GLY A 62 -2.41 -2.04 9.72
CA GLY A 62 -2.54 -3.19 10.61
C GLY A 62 -3.73 -3.11 11.57
N GLY A 63 -4.73 -2.29 11.25
CA GLY A 63 -5.99 -2.24 11.98
C GLY A 63 -6.82 -3.53 11.82
N PRO A 64 -7.94 -3.65 12.55
CA PRO A 64 -8.83 -4.79 12.43
C PRO A 64 -9.39 -4.92 11.02
N CYS A 65 -9.32 -6.14 10.46
CA CYS A 65 -9.81 -6.48 9.14
C CYS A 65 -11.03 -7.40 9.25
N ASP A 66 -12.11 -7.06 8.56
CA ASP A 66 -13.22 -7.99 8.30
C ASP A 66 -12.97 -8.83 7.02
N ILE A 67 -13.96 -9.64 6.63
CA ILE A 67 -13.84 -10.52 5.46
C ILE A 67 -13.60 -9.70 4.18
N ALA A 68 -14.32 -8.59 4.00
CA ALA A 68 -14.17 -7.70 2.85
C ALA A 68 -12.76 -7.06 2.83
N GLY A 69 -12.27 -6.57 3.96
CA GLY A 69 -10.95 -5.97 4.06
C GLY A 69 -9.81 -6.90 3.77
N ARG A 70 -9.89 -8.15 4.25
CA ARG A 70 -8.89 -9.17 3.92
C ARG A 70 -8.86 -9.48 2.42
N TRP A 71 -10.03 -9.58 1.80
CA TRP A 71 -10.14 -9.78 0.35
C TRP A 71 -9.62 -8.57 -0.44
N LEU A 72 -9.94 -7.35 0.01
CA LEU A 72 -9.59 -6.11 -0.65
C LEU A 72 -8.10 -5.78 -0.50
N LYS A 73 -7.46 -6.13 0.62
CA LYS A 73 -6.05 -5.83 0.90
C LYS A 73 -5.07 -6.31 -0.19
N SER A 74 -5.34 -7.47 -0.77
CA SER A 74 -4.51 -8.03 -1.87
C SER A 74 -4.99 -7.63 -3.27
N ARG A 75 -6.17 -7.00 -3.39
CA ARG A 75 -6.84 -6.73 -4.68
C ARG A 75 -7.12 -5.27 -4.96
N MET A 76 -7.05 -4.40 -3.96
CA MET A 76 -7.40 -2.99 -4.10
C MET A 76 -6.55 -2.33 -5.17
N ILE A 77 -5.23 -2.50 -5.08
CA ILE A 77 -4.28 -1.89 -6.00
C ILE A 77 -4.39 -2.50 -7.40
N PRO A 78 -4.32 -3.84 -7.60
CA PRO A 78 -4.63 -4.42 -8.91
C PRO A 78 -5.98 -3.94 -9.46
N GLY A 79 -6.99 -3.84 -8.60
CA GLY A 79 -8.35 -3.42 -8.92
C GLY A 79 -8.47 -2.00 -9.44
N ILE A 80 -7.68 -1.07 -8.88
CA ILE A 80 -7.55 0.30 -9.37
C ILE A 80 -7.03 0.32 -10.81
N PHE A 81 -6.13 -0.60 -11.16
CA PHE A 81 -5.59 -0.76 -12.51
C PHE A 81 -6.40 -1.73 -13.40
N GLY A 82 -7.61 -2.11 -12.97
CA GLY A 82 -8.52 -2.96 -13.75
C GLY A 82 -8.18 -4.45 -13.73
N ASN A 83 -7.27 -4.90 -12.87
CA ASN A 83 -6.94 -6.31 -12.68
C ASN A 83 -7.58 -6.86 -11.39
N CYS A 84 -8.06 -8.09 -11.41
CA CYS A 84 -8.67 -8.74 -10.24
C CYS A 84 -8.15 -10.18 -10.13
N PRO A 85 -6.97 -10.39 -9.52
CA PRO A 85 -6.39 -11.72 -9.38
C PRO A 85 -7.27 -12.59 -8.47
N ALA A 86 -7.42 -13.86 -8.85
CA ALA A 86 -8.22 -14.84 -8.11
C ALA A 86 -9.64 -14.33 -7.77
N CYS A 87 -10.28 -13.64 -8.71
CA CYS A 87 -11.63 -13.10 -8.56
C CYS A 87 -12.67 -13.91 -9.34
N SER A 88 -13.89 -13.99 -8.79
CA SER A 88 -15.05 -14.51 -9.51
C SER A 88 -15.44 -13.60 -10.69
N LYS A 89 -16.29 -14.10 -11.61
CA LYS A 89 -16.85 -13.30 -12.70
C LYS A 89 -17.65 -12.10 -12.17
N HIS A 90 -18.33 -12.27 -11.05
CA HIS A 90 -19.08 -11.19 -10.40
C HIS A 90 -18.11 -10.12 -9.86
N GLN A 91 -17.09 -10.53 -9.12
CA GLN A 91 -16.04 -9.64 -8.59
C GLN A 91 -15.32 -8.87 -9.69
N GLN A 92 -14.95 -9.53 -10.79
CA GLN A 92 -14.30 -8.86 -11.94
C GLN A 92 -15.18 -7.76 -12.53
N LYS A 93 -16.50 -7.98 -12.62
CA LYS A 93 -17.46 -6.99 -13.12
C LYS A 93 -17.72 -5.86 -12.13
N MET A 94 -17.67 -6.15 -10.83
CA MET A 94 -18.06 -5.20 -9.78
C MET A 94 -16.89 -4.41 -9.20
N LEU A 95 -15.68 -4.96 -9.16
CA LEU A 95 -14.51 -4.29 -8.58
C LEU A 95 -14.22 -2.93 -9.22
N PRO A 96 -14.23 -2.76 -10.56
CA PRO A 96 -14.06 -1.44 -11.16
C PRO A 96 -15.13 -0.45 -10.69
N LYS A 97 -16.39 -0.87 -10.58
CA LYS A 97 -17.50 -0.02 -10.10
C LYS A 97 -17.27 0.39 -8.64
N TRP A 98 -16.82 -0.54 -7.81
CA TRP A 98 -16.48 -0.28 -6.41
C TRP A 98 -15.33 0.73 -6.28
N MET A 99 -14.28 0.59 -7.08
CA MET A 99 -13.17 1.55 -7.11
C MET A 99 -13.63 2.92 -7.59
N TRP A 100 -14.49 2.98 -8.61
CA TRP A 100 -15.10 4.23 -9.06
C TRP A 100 -15.95 4.91 -7.97
N MET A 101 -16.79 4.16 -7.26
CA MET A 101 -17.57 4.73 -6.14
C MET A 101 -16.68 5.27 -5.03
N PHE A 102 -15.55 4.61 -4.75
CA PHE A 102 -14.59 5.10 -3.76
C PHE A 102 -13.93 6.40 -4.21
N ALA A 103 -13.45 6.45 -5.46
CA ALA A 103 -12.81 7.61 -6.05
C ALA A 103 -13.75 8.82 -6.17
N ASP A 104 -15.00 8.58 -6.56
CA ASP A 104 -16.02 9.62 -6.73
C ASP A 104 -16.47 10.21 -5.39
N ARG A 105 -16.74 9.35 -4.39
CA ARG A 105 -17.28 9.79 -3.09
C ARG A 105 -16.22 10.32 -2.14
N TYR A 106 -14.99 9.79 -2.18
CA TYR A 106 -13.90 10.19 -1.28
C TYR A 106 -12.62 10.49 -2.07
N PRO A 107 -12.63 11.52 -2.95
CA PRO A 107 -11.50 11.79 -3.84
C PRO A 107 -10.19 12.03 -3.09
N ASP A 108 -10.24 12.70 -1.93
CA ASP A 108 -9.04 12.97 -1.13
C ASP A 108 -8.49 11.71 -0.45
N LYS A 109 -9.38 10.84 0.07
CA LYS A 109 -8.97 9.54 0.63
C LYS A 109 -8.43 8.62 -0.45
N PHE A 110 -9.04 8.63 -1.64
CA PHE A 110 -8.58 7.86 -2.79
C PHE A 110 -7.15 8.26 -3.17
N ARG A 111 -6.89 9.56 -3.37
CA ARG A 111 -5.53 10.07 -3.66
C ARG A 111 -4.55 9.69 -2.56
N ALA A 112 -4.94 9.86 -1.30
CA ALA A 112 -4.09 9.53 -0.15
C ALA A 112 -3.78 8.02 -0.07
N VAL A 113 -4.73 7.15 -0.41
CA VAL A 113 -4.53 5.69 -0.50
C VAL A 113 -3.54 5.33 -1.60
N ILE A 114 -3.64 5.95 -2.78
CA ILE A 114 -2.67 5.70 -3.86
C ILE A 114 -1.28 6.22 -3.47
N ALA A 115 -1.21 7.41 -2.89
CA ALA A 115 0.05 7.97 -2.42
C ALA A 115 0.69 7.08 -1.34
N GLN A 116 -0.10 6.57 -0.39
CA GLN A 116 0.37 5.62 0.61
C GLN A 116 0.90 4.34 -0.03
N TRP A 117 0.19 3.77 -0.99
CA TRP A 117 0.67 2.60 -1.70
C TRP A 117 1.99 2.86 -2.45
N LEU A 118 2.11 4.00 -3.13
CA LEU A 118 3.35 4.39 -3.82
C LEU A 118 4.51 4.60 -2.84
N MET A 119 4.26 5.21 -1.68
CA MET A 119 5.24 5.28 -0.59
C MET A 119 5.68 3.89 -0.12
N ASP A 120 4.74 2.95 0.02
CA ASP A 120 5.06 1.57 0.42
C ASP A 120 5.95 0.86 -0.63
N GLN A 121 5.86 1.25 -1.91
CA GLN A 121 6.73 0.79 -3.00
C GLN A 121 8.08 1.53 -3.07
N GLY A 122 8.32 2.51 -2.19
CA GLY A 122 9.57 3.28 -2.14
C GLY A 122 9.58 4.57 -2.97
N PHE A 123 8.45 4.97 -3.55
CA PHE A 123 8.37 6.28 -4.20
C PHE A 123 8.37 7.41 -3.17
N THR A 124 9.13 8.46 -3.44
CA THR A 124 9.21 9.62 -2.55
C THR A 124 8.04 10.57 -2.78
N VAL A 125 7.59 11.17 -1.69
CA VAL A 125 6.52 12.17 -1.65
C VAL A 125 7.08 13.41 -0.99
N PRO A 126 6.80 14.62 -1.51
CA PRO A 126 7.21 15.85 -0.85
C PRO A 126 6.73 15.88 0.60
N SER A 127 7.60 16.30 1.52
CA SER A 127 7.33 16.22 2.96
C SER A 127 6.13 17.08 3.37
N GLU A 128 5.85 18.15 2.62
CA GLU A 128 4.69 19.03 2.78
C GLU A 128 3.35 18.37 2.43
N GLU A 129 3.36 17.30 1.63
CA GLU A 129 2.16 16.55 1.24
C GLU A 129 1.80 15.46 2.26
N VAL A 130 2.79 14.96 3.02
CA VAL A 130 2.58 13.89 4.01
C VAL A 130 1.50 14.24 5.04
N PRO A 131 1.46 15.44 5.65
CA PRO A 131 0.39 15.81 6.58
C PRO A 131 -1.00 15.84 5.92
N LYS A 132 -1.08 16.20 4.63
CA LYS A 132 -2.36 16.24 3.90
C LYS A 132 -2.88 14.82 3.65
N ILE A 133 -2.00 13.91 3.24
CA ILE A 133 -2.31 12.48 3.08
C ILE A 133 -2.79 11.89 4.40
N GLN A 134 -2.02 12.09 5.47
CA GLN A 134 -2.35 11.62 6.82
C GLN A 134 -3.70 12.14 7.32
N LYS A 135 -3.96 13.44 7.14
CA LYS A 135 -5.25 14.06 7.49
C LYS A 135 -6.39 13.44 6.68
N ALA A 136 -6.22 13.24 5.37
CA ALA A 136 -7.24 12.63 4.52
C ALA A 136 -7.59 11.20 4.97
N LEU A 137 -6.59 10.41 5.36
CA LEU A 137 -6.78 9.05 5.89
C LEU A 137 -7.40 9.03 7.31
N GLY A 138 -7.61 10.20 7.93
CA GLY A 138 -8.36 10.36 9.17
C GLY A 138 -7.54 10.09 10.43
N PHE A 139 -6.23 10.26 10.35
CA PHE A 139 -5.37 10.33 11.53
C PHE A 139 -5.50 11.69 12.21
N ARG A 140 -5.56 11.68 13.55
CA ARG A 140 -5.74 12.90 14.35
C ARG A 140 -4.43 13.66 14.58
N ASP A 141 -3.31 12.95 14.70
CA ASP A 141 -2.00 13.54 15.00
C ASP A 141 -0.98 13.21 13.90
N PRO A 142 -0.59 14.16 13.03
CA PRO A 142 0.38 13.91 11.95
C PRO A 142 1.78 13.52 12.46
N VAL A 143 2.08 13.86 13.72
CA VAL A 143 3.42 13.69 14.33
C VAL A 143 3.71 12.25 14.75
N ASN A 144 2.68 11.42 14.97
CA ASN A 144 2.82 10.05 15.46
C ASN A 144 2.35 8.96 14.49
N ILE A 145 2.14 9.33 13.22
CA ILE A 145 1.69 8.35 12.24
C ILE A 145 2.91 7.64 11.73
N LEU A 146 3.00 6.37 12.16
CA LEU A 146 3.73 5.27 11.53
C LEU A 146 4.08 5.64 10.09
N PHE A 147 5.32 6.14 9.93
CA PHE A 147 6.02 5.96 8.67
C PHE A 147 5.74 4.51 8.26
N PRO A 148 5.31 4.22 7.03
CA PRO A 148 5.33 2.85 6.58
C PRO A 148 6.73 2.33 6.91
N ARG A 149 6.85 1.17 7.59
CA ARG A 149 8.15 0.70 8.12
C ARG A 149 9.26 0.70 7.06
N ASN A 150 8.87 0.71 5.79
CA ASN A 150 9.72 0.81 4.61
C ASN A 150 10.42 2.18 4.48
N VAL A 151 9.84 3.27 4.99
CA VAL A 151 10.46 4.61 5.02
C VAL A 151 11.50 4.72 6.15
N ILE A 152 11.35 3.98 7.26
CA ILE A 152 12.40 3.92 8.29
C ILE A 152 13.66 3.24 7.71
N ASN A 153 13.47 2.19 6.92
CA ASN A 153 14.54 1.54 6.17
C ASN A 153 15.07 2.46 5.06
N ALA A 154 14.21 3.22 4.36
CA ALA A 154 14.64 4.18 3.34
C ALA A 154 15.39 5.38 3.93
N THR A 155 15.13 5.83 5.15
CA THR A 155 15.91 6.91 5.80
C THR A 155 17.30 6.43 6.23
N TYR A 156 17.43 5.16 6.62
CA TYR A 156 18.73 4.56 6.96
C TYR A 156 19.51 4.14 5.71
N GLU A 157 18.82 3.63 4.68
CA GLU A 157 19.41 3.34 3.37
C GLU A 157 19.71 4.61 2.58
N SER A 158 18.92 5.68 2.61
CA SER A 158 19.24 6.93 1.89
C SER A 158 20.47 7.65 2.46
N ALA A 159 20.81 7.45 3.73
CA ALA A 159 22.08 7.89 4.30
C ALA A 159 23.28 7.06 3.77
N LEU A 160 23.06 5.82 3.30
CA LEU A 160 24.07 4.94 2.70
C LEU A 160 24.05 4.93 1.16
N GLN A 161 22.92 5.29 0.54
CA GLN A 161 22.60 5.11 -0.89
C GLN A 161 22.61 6.43 -1.67
N THR A 162 22.93 7.55 -1.01
CA THR A 162 23.31 8.84 -1.63
C THR A 162 24.55 8.72 -2.53
N ARG A 163 25.22 7.56 -2.57
CA ARG A 163 26.29 7.29 -3.55
C ARG A 163 25.83 6.64 -4.86
N GLN A 164 24.61 6.10 -5.00
CA GLN A 164 24.31 5.27 -6.19
C GLN A 164 22.95 5.40 -6.89
N PHE A 165 21.89 6.02 -6.35
CA PHE A 165 20.59 5.99 -7.05
C PHE A 165 20.25 7.27 -7.81
N LYS A 166 20.48 7.24 -9.14
CA LYS A 166 20.14 8.27 -10.12
C LYS A 166 18.68 8.10 -10.56
N ARG A 167 17.86 9.14 -10.38
CA ARG A 167 16.49 9.36 -10.93
C ARG A 167 15.43 8.29 -10.64
N GLN A 168 14.69 8.42 -9.55
CA GLN A 168 13.31 7.90 -9.47
C GLN A 168 12.32 9.02 -9.81
N PRO A 169 11.25 8.75 -10.57
CA PRO A 169 10.23 9.74 -10.88
C PRO A 169 9.42 10.08 -9.62
N SER A 170 9.06 11.35 -9.50
CA SER A 170 8.27 11.85 -8.37
C SER A 170 6.79 11.53 -8.57
N LEU A 171 6.01 11.52 -7.47
CA LEU A 171 4.54 11.42 -7.55
C LEU A 171 3.91 12.51 -8.43
N ILE A 172 4.55 13.69 -8.51
CA ILE A 172 4.14 14.79 -9.38
C ILE A 172 4.21 14.36 -10.85
N ASP A 173 5.15 13.51 -11.25
CA ASP A 173 5.24 13.01 -12.63
C ASP A 173 4.11 12.02 -12.97
N PHE A 174 3.57 11.33 -11.96
CA PHE A 174 2.49 10.35 -12.13
C PHE A 174 1.08 10.98 -12.16
N PHE A 175 0.88 12.06 -11.38
CA PHE A 175 -0.42 12.75 -11.28
C PHE A 175 -0.45 14.15 -11.94
N GLY A 176 0.72 14.68 -12.30
CA GLY A 176 0.91 16.00 -12.89
C GLY A 176 0.65 16.01 -14.39
N ARG A 177 -0.61 15.81 -14.77
CA ARG A 177 -1.11 16.34 -16.04
C ARG A 177 -2.59 16.65 -15.93
N THR A 178 -2.92 17.77 -15.28
CA THR A 178 -4.19 18.43 -15.55
C THR A 178 -4.08 19.95 -15.39
N ARG A 179 -4.41 20.63 -16.51
CA ARG A 179 -4.72 22.06 -16.75
C ARG A 179 -3.57 23.02 -17.07
N GLY A 180 -3.57 23.47 -18.32
CA GLY A 180 -2.97 24.73 -18.78
C GLY A 180 -2.73 24.74 -20.29
N GLY A 181 -3.69 25.23 -21.08
CA GLY A 181 -3.52 25.37 -22.53
C GLY A 181 -4.78 25.71 -23.35
N LEU A 182 -5.63 26.61 -22.87
CA LEU A 182 -6.52 27.41 -23.72
C LEU A 182 -5.81 28.75 -23.91
N LEU A 183 -5.35 29.05 -25.14
CA LEU A 183 -5.25 30.37 -25.81
C LEU A 183 -4.20 30.34 -26.94
N GLY A 184 -4.65 30.70 -28.16
CA GLY A 184 -3.89 31.49 -29.14
C GLY A 184 -2.96 30.79 -30.14
N HIS A 185 -3.50 30.35 -31.28
CA HIS A 185 -3.31 30.96 -32.60
C HIS A 185 -4.11 30.22 -33.68
#